data_AF-A0A484I7C7-F1
#
_entry.id   AF-A0A484I7C7-F1
#
_cell.length_a   1.000
_cell.length_b   1.000
_cell.length_c   1.000
_cell.angle_alpha   90.00
_cell.angle_beta   90.00
_cell.angle_gamma   90.00
#
_symmetry.space_group_name_H-M   'P 1'
#
loop_
_entity.id
_entity.type
_entity.pdbx_description
1 polymer ?
#
loop_
_entity_poly.entity_id
_entity_poly.type
_entity_poly.pdbx_seq_one_letter_code
_entity_poly.pdbx_strand_id
1 'polypeptide(L)'
;MVDIIYGMGTTDIIRDFPAIFNMLLKYISIRLLKSKPFIYGSADIINVCNLHCSHCYRWKTRRNEKDELSVEDWRTIIKNTFKKHHVYFVTLVGGEPLLREDIIRTFCDEMPRRICVVTSGTIPLPRLPNLYFYWVSLDDTAQIHDSIRGKGAYEKTKKNILNYTKGPDRNGKPS
;
A
#
# COMPACT_ATOMS: atom_id res chain seq x y z
N MET A 1 -14.54 -24.23 4.69
CA MET A 1 -14.58 -23.98 6.15
C MET A 1 -13.63 -22.81 6.45
N VAL A 2 -13.97 -21.60 6.01
CA VAL A 2 -13.17 -20.39 6.28
C VAL A 2 -14.12 -19.22 6.52
N ASP A 3 -14.83 -19.27 7.64
CA ASP A 3 -15.47 -18.09 8.19
C ASP A 3 -15.42 -18.26 9.69
N ILE A 4 -14.48 -17.56 10.34
CA ILE A 4 -14.63 -17.35 11.77
C ILE A 4 -14.72 -15.85 12.07
N ILE A 5 -13.94 -14.95 11.44
CA ILE A 5 -14.17 -13.48 11.53
C ILE A 5 -13.62 -12.75 10.28
N TYR A 6 -14.46 -12.00 9.54
CA TYR A 6 -14.10 -11.17 8.36
C TYR A 6 -13.22 -11.89 7.29
N GLY A 7 -13.48 -13.18 7.04
CA GLY A 7 -12.70 -14.00 6.12
C GLY A 7 -11.28 -14.34 6.60
N MET A 8 -10.86 -14.00 7.82
CA MET A 8 -9.56 -14.44 8.35
C MET A 8 -9.64 -15.89 8.84
N GLY A 9 -8.71 -16.73 8.38
CA GLY A 9 -8.56 -18.10 8.88
C GLY A 9 -7.95 -18.13 10.28
N THR A 10 -8.03 -19.27 10.97
CA THR A 10 -7.40 -19.48 12.29
C THR A 10 -5.89 -19.22 12.28
N THR A 11 -5.22 -19.61 11.19
CA THR A 11 -3.80 -19.33 10.95
C THR A 11 -3.49 -17.85 10.79
N ASP A 12 -4.40 -17.08 10.17
CA ASP A 12 -4.27 -15.63 10.05
C ASP A 12 -4.38 -14.95 11.41
N ILE A 13 -5.34 -15.38 12.24
CA ILE A 13 -5.56 -14.84 13.59
C ILE A 13 -4.35 -15.09 14.48
N ILE A 14 -3.82 -16.33 14.52
CA ILE A 14 -2.64 -16.66 15.34
C ILE A 14 -1.44 -15.83 14.92
N ARG A 15 -1.21 -15.71 13.60
CA ARG A 15 -0.11 -14.92 13.05
C ARG A 15 -0.25 -13.42 13.32
N ASP A 16 -1.47 -12.88 13.24
CA ASP A 16 -1.76 -11.46 13.48
C ASP A 16 -1.94 -11.09 14.95
N PHE A 17 -2.02 -12.08 15.83
CA PHE A 17 -2.25 -11.89 17.26
C PHE A 17 -1.33 -10.83 17.90
N PRO A 18 0.01 -10.81 17.65
CA PRO A 18 0.88 -9.78 18.23
C PRO A 18 0.46 -8.36 17.82
N ALA A 19 0.02 -8.17 16.58
CA ALA A 19 -0.38 -6.87 16.06
C ALA A 19 -1.77 -6.46 16.58
N ILE A 20 -2.70 -7.40 16.67
CA ILE A 20 -4.04 -7.19 17.26
C ILE A 20 -3.89 -6.84 18.75
N PHE A 21 -3.04 -7.54 19.48
CA PHE A 21 -2.75 -7.27 20.88
C PHE A 21 -2.15 -5.86 21.07
N ASN A 22 -1.16 -5.49 20.26
CA ASN A 22 -0.62 -4.12 20.27
C ASN A 22 -1.68 -3.06 19.97
N MET A 23 -2.62 -3.33 19.07
CA MET A 23 -3.73 -2.42 18.78
C MET A 23 -4.68 -2.29 19.97
N LEU A 24 -4.97 -3.38 20.69
CA LEU A 24 -5.74 -3.35 21.93
C LEU A 24 -5.03 -2.53 23.02
N LEU A 25 -3.72 -2.73 23.20
CA LEU A 25 -2.93 -1.93 24.15
C LEU A 25 -2.96 -0.43 23.82
N LYS A 26 -2.82 -0.08 22.54
CA LYS A 26 -2.93 1.30 22.06
C LYS A 26 -4.33 1.88 22.30
N TYR A 27 -5.37 1.09 22.10
CA TYR A 27 -6.74 1.52 22.40
C TYR A 27 -6.92 1.81 23.90
N ILE A 28 -6.42 0.92 24.76
CA ILE A 28 -6.44 1.11 26.22
C ILE A 28 -5.65 2.36 26.60
N SER A 29 -4.46 2.57 26.03
CA SER A 29 -3.62 3.73 26.31
C SER A 29 -4.25 5.04 25.84
N ILE A 30 -5.05 5.04 24.76
CA ILE A 30 -5.83 6.20 24.34
C ILE A 30 -6.94 6.48 25.36
N ARG A 31 -7.68 5.45 25.79
CA ARG A 31 -8.82 5.58 26.70
C ARG A 31 -8.41 5.99 28.11
N LEU A 32 -7.37 5.37 28.67
CA LEU A 32 -6.98 5.55 30.06
C LEU A 32 -5.92 6.65 30.24
N LEU A 33 -4.93 6.70 29.34
CA LEU A 33 -3.78 7.60 29.48
C LEU A 33 -3.85 8.81 28.54
N LYS A 34 -4.88 8.93 27.70
CA LYS A 34 -5.02 9.97 26.67
C LYS A 34 -3.79 10.09 25.75
N SER A 35 -3.05 9.00 25.60
CA SER A 35 -1.87 8.94 24.74
C SER A 35 -2.26 9.04 23.26
N LYS A 36 -1.31 9.42 22.41
CA LYS A 36 -1.48 9.53 20.94
C LYS A 36 -0.53 8.56 20.23
N PRO A 37 -0.78 7.24 20.28
CA PRO A 37 0.11 6.25 19.69
C PRO A 37 0.06 6.30 18.16
N PHE A 38 1.15 5.92 17.50
CA PHE A 38 1.19 5.75 16.05
C PHE A 38 0.38 4.51 15.64
N ILE A 39 -0.69 4.68 14.88
CA ILE A 39 -1.52 3.56 14.40
C ILE A 39 -1.23 3.26 12.93
N TYR A 40 -1.10 4.31 12.13
CA TYR A 40 -0.99 4.26 10.69
C TYR A 40 0.24 5.04 10.21
N GLY A 41 0.89 4.53 9.17
CA GLY A 41 2.01 5.18 8.50
C GLY A 41 1.72 5.39 7.01
N SER A 42 2.31 6.43 6.43
CA SER A 42 2.35 6.64 4.99
C SER A 42 3.78 6.92 4.58
N ALA A 43 4.25 6.29 3.51
CA ALA A 43 5.61 6.45 3.02
C ALA A 43 5.60 6.81 1.53
N ASP A 44 6.15 7.97 1.22
CA ASP A 44 6.43 8.37 -0.16
C ASP A 44 7.72 7.72 -0.63
N ILE A 45 7.62 6.61 -1.37
CA ILE A 45 8.79 5.79 -1.70
C ILE A 45 9.52 6.22 -2.97
N ILE A 46 8.87 7.04 -3.80
CA ILE A 46 9.35 7.47 -5.11
C ILE A 46 8.79 8.85 -5.44
N ASN A 47 9.57 9.69 -6.12
CA ASN A 47 9.10 10.99 -6.62
C ASN A 47 8.64 10.92 -8.08
N VAL A 48 9.17 9.94 -8.83
CA VAL A 48 8.88 9.73 -10.25
C VAL A 48 7.52 9.05 -10.44
N CYS A 49 6.80 9.47 -11.47
CA CYS A 49 5.51 8.93 -11.91
C CYS A 49 5.48 8.94 -13.44
N ASN A 50 4.81 7.95 -14.01
CA ASN A 50 4.59 7.79 -15.46
C ASN A 50 3.43 8.67 -15.99
N LEU A 51 2.65 9.31 -15.12
CA LEU A 51 1.53 10.18 -15.47
C LEU A 51 1.75 11.63 -15.01
N HIS A 52 0.99 12.54 -15.62
CA HIS A 52 1.02 13.99 -15.37
C HIS A 52 -0.38 14.51 -15.03
N CYS A 53 -1.01 13.93 -14.00
CA CYS A 53 -2.43 14.20 -13.72
C CYS A 53 -2.66 15.68 -13.36
N SER A 54 -3.77 16.26 -13.86
CA SER A 54 -4.07 17.70 -13.72
C SER A 54 -4.18 18.20 -12.27
N HIS A 55 -4.68 17.36 -11.37
CA HIS A 55 -4.88 17.66 -9.94
C HIS A 55 -3.70 17.21 -9.06
N CYS A 56 -2.66 16.59 -9.61
CA CYS A 56 -1.61 15.96 -8.80
C CYS A 56 -0.74 17.01 -8.10
N TYR A 57 -0.80 17.04 -6.77
CA TYR A 57 0.04 17.91 -5.94
C TYR A 57 1.53 17.53 -6.06
N ARG A 58 1.83 16.24 -6.25
CA ARG A 58 3.20 15.71 -6.28
C ARG A 58 3.96 16.08 -7.55
N TRP A 59 3.32 16.04 -8.71
CA TRP A 59 3.95 16.47 -9.97
C TRP A 59 4.41 17.92 -9.91
N LYS A 60 3.57 18.82 -9.38
CA LYS A 60 3.85 20.25 -9.27
C LYS A 60 4.95 20.59 -8.25
N THR A 61 5.30 19.64 -7.38
CA THR A 61 6.26 19.82 -6.28
C THR A 61 7.44 18.85 -6.37
N ARG A 62 7.64 18.20 -7.53
CA ARG A 62 8.70 17.20 -7.71
C ARG A 62 10.07 17.78 -7.37
N ARG A 63 10.75 17.13 -6.44
CA ARG A 63 12.20 17.24 -6.25
C ARG A 63 12.90 16.29 -7.21
N ASN A 64 14.15 16.59 -7.56
CA ASN A 64 14.93 15.83 -8.53
C ASN A 64 15.05 14.34 -8.12
N GLU A 65 15.17 13.45 -9.12
CA GLU A 65 15.34 11.99 -8.93
C GLU A 65 16.59 11.62 -8.12
N LYS A 66 17.54 12.55 -8.00
CA LYS A 66 18.83 12.37 -7.32
C LYS A 66 18.72 12.17 -5.80
N ASP A 67 17.55 12.41 -5.22
CA ASP A 67 17.31 12.33 -3.77
C ASP A 67 16.51 11.08 -3.36
N GLU A 68 16.40 10.05 -4.22
CA GLU A 68 15.69 8.82 -3.86
C GLU A 68 16.52 7.92 -2.94
N LEU A 69 15.84 7.38 -1.91
CA LEU A 69 16.45 6.49 -0.93
C LEU A 69 16.72 5.10 -1.50
N SER A 70 17.80 4.48 -1.03
CA SER A 70 18.12 3.09 -1.35
C SER A 70 17.23 2.11 -0.58
N VAL A 71 17.28 0.83 -0.96
CA VAL A 71 16.61 -0.26 -0.22
C VAL A 71 17.05 -0.30 1.24
N GLU A 72 18.34 -0.11 1.51
CA GLU A 72 18.90 -0.21 2.87
C GLU A 72 18.49 0.97 3.76
N ASP A 73 18.41 2.17 3.17
CA ASP A 73 17.85 3.34 3.85
C ASP A 73 16.40 3.07 4.27
N TRP A 74 15.60 2.50 3.36
CA TRP A 74 14.22 2.11 3.68
C TRP A 74 14.15 1.02 4.74
N ARG A 75 15.02 0.00 4.74
CA ARG A 75 15.08 -1.00 5.83
C ARG A 75 15.34 -0.32 7.18
N THR A 76 16.28 0.62 7.20
CA THR A 76 16.60 1.40 8.40
C THR A 76 15.40 2.20 8.89
N ILE A 77 14.68 2.88 7.98
CA ILE A 77 13.44 3.62 8.31
C ILE A 77 12.35 2.68 8.82
N ILE A 78 12.13 1.53 8.16
CA ILE A 78 11.12 0.56 8.57
C ILE A 78 11.38 0.08 10.00
N LYS A 79 12.63 -0.26 10.31
CA LYS A 79 13.04 -0.71 11.65
C LYS A 79 12.84 0.40 12.69
N ASN A 80 13.39 1.59 12.42
CA ASN A 80 13.50 2.66 13.41
C ASN A 80 12.22 3.48 13.59
N THR A 81 11.31 3.44 12.62
CA THR A 81 10.04 4.18 12.67
C THR A 81 8.86 3.22 12.79
N PHE A 82 8.57 2.43 11.76
CA PHE A 82 7.31 1.68 11.72
C PHE A 82 7.29 0.52 12.73
N LYS A 83 8.34 -0.31 12.75
CA LYS A 83 8.44 -1.48 13.65
C LYS A 83 8.63 -1.05 15.10
N LYS A 84 9.55 -0.10 15.36
CA LYS A 84 9.80 0.46 16.70
C LYS A 84 8.53 1.00 17.37
N HIS A 85 7.65 1.64 16.60
CA HIS A 85 6.40 2.20 17.12
C HIS A 85 5.18 1.26 16.96
N HIS A 86 5.39 0.01 16.56
CA HIS A 86 4.35 -0.99 16.31
C HIS A 86 3.24 -0.48 15.38
N VAL A 87 3.59 0.30 14.35
CA VAL A 87 2.63 0.83 13.37
C VAL A 87 1.90 -0.34 12.73
N TYR A 88 0.57 -0.26 12.68
CA TYR A 88 -0.26 -1.40 12.30
C TYR A 88 -0.32 -1.57 10.79
N PHE A 89 -0.53 -0.49 10.03
CA PHE A 89 -0.51 -0.50 8.57
C PHE A 89 0.33 0.65 8.02
N VAL A 90 1.01 0.40 6.89
CA VAL A 90 1.74 1.41 6.15
C VAL A 90 1.26 1.43 4.71
N THR A 91 0.89 2.61 4.22
CA THR A 91 0.56 2.83 2.81
C THR A 91 1.77 3.38 2.08
N LEU A 92 2.14 2.72 0.99
CA LEU A 92 3.18 3.19 0.08
C LEU A 92 2.53 4.04 -1.01
N VAL A 93 3.01 5.28 -1.09
CA VAL A 93 2.54 6.32 -2.01
C VAL A 93 3.75 7.01 -2.64
N GLY A 94 3.54 8.13 -3.33
CA GLY A 94 4.60 8.93 -3.95
C GLY A 94 4.18 9.39 -5.34
N GLY A 95 5.08 9.22 -6.31
CA GLY A 95 4.75 9.29 -7.72
C GLY A 95 3.97 8.06 -8.18
N GLU A 96 4.61 7.10 -8.85
CA GLU A 96 4.03 5.78 -9.12
C GLU A 96 4.84 4.70 -8.40
N PRO A 97 4.38 4.21 -7.24
CA PRO A 97 5.08 3.19 -6.45
C PRO A 97 5.46 1.94 -7.23
N LEU A 98 4.66 1.52 -8.21
CA LEU A 98 4.97 0.33 -9.02
C LEU A 98 6.26 0.44 -9.85
N LEU A 99 6.81 1.65 -10.02
CA LEU A 99 8.13 1.84 -10.63
C LEU A 99 9.29 1.46 -9.68
N ARG A 100 9.02 1.27 -8.39
CA ARG A 100 9.98 0.89 -7.33
C ARG A 100 9.52 -0.37 -6.59
N GLU A 101 9.28 -1.44 -7.37
CA GLU A 101 8.85 -2.74 -6.83
C GLU A 101 9.85 -3.32 -5.81
N ASP A 102 11.15 -3.02 -5.96
CA ASP A 102 12.22 -3.36 -5.01
C ASP A 102 11.91 -2.86 -3.59
N ILE A 103 11.45 -1.62 -3.47
CA ILE A 103 11.07 -1.03 -2.18
C ILE A 103 9.77 -1.63 -1.68
N ILE A 104 8.77 -1.82 -2.54
CA ILE A 104 7.49 -2.44 -2.13
C ILE A 104 7.73 -3.84 -1.55
N ARG A 105 8.57 -4.66 -2.20
CA ARG A 105 8.94 -6.00 -1.72
C ARG A 105 9.63 -5.92 -0.36
N THR A 106 10.58 -4.99 -0.20
CA THR A 106 11.26 -4.77 1.08
C THR A 106 10.28 -4.48 2.21
N PHE A 107 9.30 -3.60 1.99
CA PHE A 107 8.24 -3.34 2.97
C PHE A 107 7.37 -4.57 3.25
N CYS A 108 6.99 -5.32 2.21
CA CYS A 108 6.18 -6.53 2.37
C CYS A 108 6.90 -7.64 3.15
N ASP A 109 8.21 -7.75 3.00
CA ASP A 109 9.03 -8.73 3.74
C ASP A 109 9.24 -8.30 5.20
N GLU A 110 9.49 -7.01 5.44
CA GLU A 110 9.73 -6.49 6.78
C GLU A 110 8.45 -6.36 7.64
N MET A 111 7.31 -6.13 6.99
CA MET A 111 6.00 -5.90 7.60
C MET A 111 4.89 -6.68 6.86
N PRO A 112 4.91 -8.02 6.93
CA PRO A 112 4.03 -8.85 6.13
C PRO A 112 2.55 -8.61 6.42
N ARG A 113 1.77 -8.48 5.35
CA ARG A 113 0.31 -8.23 5.32
C ARG A 113 -0.11 -6.92 5.98
N ARG A 114 0.83 -5.98 6.14
CA ARG A 114 0.58 -4.64 6.68
C ARG A 114 0.81 -3.51 5.68
N ILE A 115 1.09 -3.87 4.43
CA ILE A 115 1.47 -2.92 3.38
C ILE A 115 0.36 -2.78 2.36
N CYS A 116 -0.06 -1.55 2.13
CA CYS A 116 -0.96 -1.18 1.06
C CYS A 116 -0.19 -0.35 0.04
N VAL A 117 -0.50 -0.49 -1.26
CA VAL A 117 0.14 0.32 -2.31
C VAL A 117 -0.91 1.12 -3.03
N VAL A 118 -0.76 2.45 -3.05
CA VAL A 118 -1.58 3.32 -3.90
C VAL A 118 -0.94 3.39 -5.28
N THR A 119 -1.71 3.16 -6.33
CA THR A 119 -1.21 3.15 -7.70
C THR A 119 -2.23 3.75 -8.67
N SER A 120 -1.75 4.32 -9.78
CA SER A 120 -2.61 4.68 -10.90
C SER A 120 -3.27 3.47 -11.56
N GLY A 121 -2.70 2.27 -11.37
CA GLY A 121 -3.13 1.04 -12.02
C GLY A 121 -2.82 0.98 -13.52
N THR A 122 -2.15 1.99 -14.08
CA THR A 122 -1.81 2.03 -15.51
C THR A 122 -0.65 1.10 -15.88
N ILE A 123 0.10 0.63 -14.88
CA ILE A 123 1.14 -0.40 -14.96
C ILE A 123 0.55 -1.73 -14.46
N PRO A 124 0.94 -2.89 -15.02
CA PRO A 124 0.49 -4.20 -14.52
C PRO A 124 0.69 -4.33 -13.01
N LEU A 125 -0.31 -4.89 -12.31
CA LEU A 125 -0.27 -5.08 -10.87
C LEU A 125 0.44 -6.40 -10.54
N PRO A 126 1.66 -6.39 -9.99
CA PRO A 126 2.36 -7.62 -9.64
C PRO A 126 1.68 -8.30 -8.45
N ARG A 127 1.71 -9.64 -8.40
CA ARG A 127 1.25 -10.38 -7.22
C ARG A 127 2.41 -10.52 -6.24
N LEU A 128 2.52 -9.53 -5.35
CA LEU A 128 3.58 -9.49 -4.36
C LEU A 128 3.22 -10.36 -3.14
N PRO A 129 4.09 -11.31 -2.74
CA PRO A 129 3.92 -12.03 -1.49
C PRO A 129 3.77 -11.06 -0.33
N ASN A 130 2.92 -11.40 0.64
CA ASN A 130 2.71 -10.60 1.85
C ASN A 130 2.17 -9.17 1.64
N LEU A 131 1.94 -8.69 0.42
CA LEU A 131 1.22 -7.43 0.23
C LEU A 131 -0.20 -7.55 0.81
N TYR A 132 -0.73 -6.51 1.44
CA TYR A 132 -2.10 -6.55 1.94
C TYR A 132 -3.09 -6.38 0.78
N PHE A 133 -3.09 -5.21 0.13
CA PHE A 133 -3.86 -4.96 -1.10
C PHE A 133 -3.33 -3.75 -1.88
N TYR A 134 -3.86 -3.54 -3.08
CA TYR A 134 -3.70 -2.33 -3.87
C TYR A 134 -4.87 -1.36 -3.66
N TRP A 135 -4.56 -0.06 -3.59
CA TRP A 135 -5.51 1.03 -3.78
C TRP A 135 -5.31 1.61 -5.17
N VAL A 136 -6.21 1.25 -6.09
CA VAL A 136 -6.15 1.71 -7.48
C VAL A 136 -7.00 2.97 -7.63
N SER A 137 -6.40 4.05 -8.12
CA SER A 137 -7.11 5.32 -8.28
C SER A 137 -7.94 5.35 -9.57
N LEU A 138 -9.24 5.59 -9.43
CA LEU A 138 -10.19 5.80 -10.53
C LEU A 138 -10.97 7.10 -10.31
N ASP A 139 -10.63 8.13 -11.08
CA ASP A 139 -11.24 9.45 -10.95
C ASP A 139 -12.40 9.66 -11.94
N ASP A 140 -13.50 8.89 -11.80
CA ASP A 140 -14.74 9.01 -12.61
C ASP A 140 -14.81 8.09 -13.86
N THR A 141 -15.77 8.37 -14.75
CA THR A 141 -16.03 7.78 -16.06
C THR A 141 -14.80 7.79 -16.96
N ALA A 142 -14.77 6.93 -17.98
CA ALA A 142 -13.62 6.80 -18.87
C ALA A 142 -13.15 8.13 -19.48
N GLN A 143 -14.09 8.95 -19.95
CA GLN A 143 -13.81 10.24 -20.56
C GLN A 143 -13.19 11.23 -19.55
N ILE A 144 -13.78 11.33 -18.35
CA ILE A 144 -13.30 12.25 -17.31
C ILE A 144 -11.96 11.76 -16.76
N HIS A 145 -11.83 10.48 -16.46
CA HIS A 145 -10.60 9.85 -16.00
C HIS A 145 -9.44 10.11 -16.98
N ASP A 146 -9.66 9.91 -18.27
CA ASP A 146 -8.65 10.18 -19.30
C ASP A 146 -8.30 11.66 -19.43
N SER A 147 -9.27 12.56 -19.24
CA SER A 147 -9.02 14.01 -19.23
C SER A 147 -8.15 14.44 -18.03
N ILE A 148 -8.26 13.73 -16.91
CA ILE A 148 -7.51 14.00 -15.69
C ILE A 148 -6.12 13.38 -15.75
N ARG A 149 -6.03 12.11 -16.15
CA ARG A 149 -4.82 11.27 -15.99
C ARG A 149 -4.05 11.03 -17.30
N GLY A 150 -4.64 11.40 -18.43
CA GLY A 150 -4.09 11.19 -19.76
C GLY A 150 -4.87 10.15 -20.56
N LYS A 151 -4.88 10.32 -21.89
CA LYS A 151 -5.63 9.48 -22.82
C LYS A 151 -5.27 8.00 -22.69
N GLY A 152 -6.28 7.14 -22.58
CA GLY A 152 -6.15 5.69 -22.45
C GLY A 152 -5.74 5.21 -21.06
N ALA A 153 -5.67 6.09 -20.05
CA ALA A 153 -5.39 5.70 -18.68
C ALA A 153 -6.50 4.78 -18.13
N TYR A 154 -7.76 5.12 -18.38
CA TYR A 154 -8.90 4.35 -17.89
C TYR A 154 -8.87 2.90 -18.38
N GLU A 155 -8.71 2.70 -19.69
CA GLU A 155 -8.69 1.37 -20.29
C GLU A 155 -7.48 0.54 -19.84
N LYS A 156 -6.31 1.16 -19.67
CA LYS A 156 -5.13 0.48 -19.09
C LYS A 156 -5.40 0.03 -17.65
N THR A 157 -5.93 0.93 -16.82
CA THR A 157 -6.26 0.64 -15.42
C THR A 157 -7.29 -0.48 -15.32
N LYS A 158 -8.39 -0.39 -16.08
CA LYS A 158 -9.41 -1.44 -16.17
C LYS A 158 -8.82 -2.79 -16.58
N LYS A 159 -8.00 -2.81 -17.65
CA LYS A 159 -7.34 -4.03 -18.12
C LYS A 159 -6.47 -4.66 -17.03
N ASN A 160 -5.67 -3.85 -16.33
CA ASN A 160 -4.77 -4.35 -15.30
C ASN A 160 -5.51 -4.87 -14.06
N ILE A 161 -6.60 -4.21 -13.64
CA ILE A 161 -7.49 -4.72 -12.58
C ILE A 161 -8.08 -6.06 -13.00
N LEU A 162 -8.66 -6.17 -14.19
CA LEU A 162 -9.26 -7.41 -14.68
C LEU A 162 -8.26 -8.55 -14.84
N ASN A 163 -7.02 -8.24 -15.24
CA ASN A 163 -5.96 -9.24 -15.28
C ASN A 163 -5.55 -9.70 -13.88
N TYR A 164 -5.47 -8.77 -12.93
CA TYR A 164 -5.18 -9.10 -11.54
C TYR A 164 -6.25 -10.00 -10.95
N THR A 165 -7.54 -9.71 -11.17
CA THR A 165 -8.66 -10.48 -10.61
C THR A 165 -8.87 -11.86 -11.25
N LYS A 166 -8.30 -12.11 -12.43
CA LYS A 166 -8.33 -13.43 -13.10
C LYS A 166 -7.27 -14.40 -12.58
N GLY A 167 -6.29 -13.92 -11.81
CA GLY A 167 -5.24 -14.78 -11.27
C GLY A 167 -5.76 -15.71 -10.17
N PRO A 168 -4.92 -16.62 -9.66
CA PRO A 168 -5.34 -17.64 -8.69
C PRO A 168 -5.88 -17.02 -7.40
N ASP A 169 -6.82 -17.71 -6.76
CA ASP A 169 -7.35 -17.31 -5.45
C ASP A 169 -6.23 -17.24 -4.41
N ARG A 170 -6.36 -16.29 -3.49
CA ARG A 170 -5.41 -16.12 -2.39
C ARG A 170 -5.93 -16.85 -1.16
N ASN A 171 -5.56 -18.13 -1.02
CA ASN A 171 -6.02 -18.99 0.08
C ASN A 171 -7.55 -19.06 0.20
N GLY A 172 -8.24 -19.21 -0.93
CA GLY A 172 -9.70 -19.28 -0.99
C GLY A 172 -10.42 -17.93 -0.84
N LYS A 173 -9.68 -16.81 -0.90
CA LYS A 173 -10.25 -15.47 -1.06
C LYS A 173 -10.16 -15.06 -2.53
N PRO A 174 -11.22 -14.45 -3.10
CA PRO A 174 -11.12 -13.85 -4.42
C PRO A 174 -9.98 -12.83 -4.40
N SER A 175 -9.20 -12.84 -5.48
CA SER A 175 -8.01 -12.03 -5.65
C SER A 175 -8.24 -10.53 -5.61
#